data_AF-S7TE62-F1
#
_entry.id   AF-S7TE62-F1
#
_cell.length_a   1.000
_cell.length_b   1.000
_cell.length_c   1.000
_cell.angle_alpha   90.00
_cell.angle_beta   90.00
_cell.angle_gamma   90.00
#
_symmetry.space_group_name_H-M   'P 1'
#
loop_
_entity.id
_entity.type
_entity.pdbx_description
1 polymer ?
#
loop_
_entity_poly.entity_id
_entity_poly.type
_entity_poly.pdbx_seq_one_letter_code
_entity_poly.pdbx_strand_id
1 'polypeptide(L)'
;MRTIRLTPLHALLAAIALMIAALPGAAQASAMSRYVQTADNFVILFDSSGSMAAPYAPSGTDRLNAAIDLLKAVNRDIPEFDYTAALYTFTPWKEYYGPRPYDKAAFDRAIDALPREVAGGRAFGPPTPIGEAMWKLSDLIKDFKGRTVVILFSDGINTDSHDPIRYARSIASRHDVCFMVVSLATTPPGRELLNGIATASPCSINVDFDYAVRNPEVCTGQLCSLVPLTEVVVVEEERFIPVTSIWFDFDKSDIKPWAATMLDAAAAELKKDSRSTIYLAGFTDTTGPEKYNQGLSMRRALAAKEYLVSKHGIGTERIVARWYGEDGPAATNETAAGRRLNRRVEFVIVPGK
;
A
#
# COMPACT_ATOMS: atom_id res chain seq x y z
N MET A 1 -45.19 -18.55 1.16
CA MET A 1 -44.61 -17.23 0.84
C MET A 1 -44.91 -16.29 2.00
N ARG A 2 -43.90 -15.93 2.81
CA ARG A 2 -44.04 -14.89 3.84
C ARG A 2 -43.58 -13.57 3.23
N THR A 3 -44.50 -12.64 3.06
CA THR A 3 -44.23 -11.26 2.66
C THR A 3 -43.59 -10.53 3.84
N ILE A 4 -42.31 -10.19 3.71
CA ILE A 4 -41.61 -9.33 4.66
C ILE A 4 -42.05 -7.89 4.38
N ARG A 5 -42.74 -7.26 5.34
CA ARG A 5 -43.04 -5.82 5.28
C ARG A 5 -41.80 -5.06 5.74
N LEU A 6 -41.17 -4.32 4.83
CA LEU A 6 -40.07 -3.39 5.13
C LEU A 6 -40.58 -2.22 5.97
N THR A 7 -39.79 -1.80 6.96
CA THR A 7 -40.13 -0.63 7.79
C THR A 7 -39.88 0.67 7.03
N PRO A 8 -40.49 1.81 7.45
CA PRO A 8 -40.46 3.07 6.70
C PRO A 8 -39.04 3.61 6.45
N LEU A 9 -38.07 3.29 7.32
CA LEU A 9 -36.67 3.68 7.19
C LEU A 9 -35.97 2.94 6.01
N HIS A 10 -36.34 1.68 5.76
CA HIS A 10 -35.82 0.90 4.64
C HIS A 10 -36.39 1.37 3.29
N ALA A 11 -37.63 1.85 3.28
CA ALA A 11 -38.24 2.43 2.08
C ALA A 11 -37.59 3.77 1.70
N LEU A 12 -37.16 4.57 2.68
CA LEU A 12 -36.47 5.85 2.46
C LEU A 12 -35.03 5.66 1.94
N LEU A 13 -34.31 4.66 2.46
CA LEU A 13 -32.97 4.28 1.98
C LEU A 13 -33.00 3.68 0.56
N ALA A 14 -34.02 2.87 0.24
CA ALA A 14 -34.22 2.35 -1.11
C ALA A 14 -34.51 3.47 -2.14
N ALA A 15 -35.21 4.53 -1.74
CA ALA A 15 -35.50 5.67 -2.60
C ALA A 15 -34.25 6.54 -2.88
N ILE A 16 -33.33 6.65 -1.93
CA ILE A 16 -32.06 7.37 -2.11
C ILE A 16 -31.11 6.58 -3.03
N ALA A 17 -31.08 5.24 -2.90
CA ALA A 17 -30.31 4.36 -3.78
C ALA A 17 -30.81 4.39 -5.25
N LEU A 18 -32.12 4.56 -5.47
CA LEU A 18 -32.72 4.59 -6.80
C LEU A 18 -32.39 5.87 -7.60
N MET A 19 -32.12 6.99 -6.92
CA MET A 19 -31.81 8.28 -7.57
C MET A 19 -30.39 8.35 -8.14
N ILE A 20 -29.45 7.54 -7.64
CA ILE A 20 -28.05 7.54 -8.08
C ILE A 20 -27.86 6.68 -9.35
N ALA A 21 -28.74 5.70 -9.59
CA ALA A 21 -28.59 4.69 -10.64
C ALA A 21 -28.96 5.15 -12.07
N ALA A 22 -29.41 6.38 -12.28
CA ALA A 22 -29.93 6.85 -13.57
C ALA A 22 -28.94 7.69 -14.40
N LEU A 23 -27.69 7.85 -13.97
CA LEU A 23 -26.69 8.64 -14.71
C LEU A 23 -25.74 7.74 -15.53
N PRO A 24 -25.49 8.06 -16.82
CA PRO A 24 -24.47 7.37 -17.60
C PRO A 24 -23.09 7.62 -16.96
N GLY A 25 -22.42 6.57 -16.49
CA GLY A 25 -21.12 6.65 -15.79
C GLY A 25 -20.99 5.76 -14.55
N ALA A 26 -22.08 5.15 -14.08
CA ALA A 26 -22.12 4.33 -12.86
C ALA A 26 -21.13 3.14 -12.84
N ALA A 27 -20.82 2.55 -13.99
CA ALA A 27 -19.89 1.41 -14.08
C ALA A 27 -18.44 1.77 -13.72
N GLN A 28 -18.01 3.00 -14.00
CA GLN A 28 -16.68 3.51 -13.66
C GLN A 28 -16.61 3.94 -12.18
N ALA A 29 -17.74 4.36 -11.61
CA ALA A 29 -17.87 4.68 -10.19
C ALA A 29 -17.80 3.44 -9.26
N SER A 30 -18.11 2.22 -9.74
CA SER A 30 -18.22 1.03 -8.86
C SER A 30 -16.90 0.36 -8.46
N ALA A 31 -15.79 0.64 -9.17
CA ALA A 31 -14.45 0.22 -8.73
C ALA A 31 -13.80 1.27 -7.81
N MET A 32 -14.08 2.56 -8.06
CA MET A 32 -13.65 3.67 -7.20
C MET A 32 -14.41 3.73 -5.87
N SER A 33 -15.62 3.17 -5.79
CA SER A 33 -16.45 3.16 -4.57
C SER A 33 -15.88 2.35 -3.41
N ARG A 34 -14.80 1.59 -3.63
CA ARG A 34 -14.17 0.75 -2.59
C ARG A 34 -12.89 1.31 -2.03
N TYR A 35 -12.32 2.37 -2.60
CA TYR A 35 -11.08 2.96 -2.13
C TYR A 35 -11.34 4.36 -1.59
N VAL A 36 -10.68 4.69 -0.48
CA VAL A 36 -10.62 6.02 0.11
C VAL A 36 -9.22 6.54 -0.08
N GLN A 37 -9.09 7.72 -0.66
CA GLN A 37 -7.83 8.45 -0.73
C GLN A 37 -7.37 8.78 0.70
N THR A 38 -6.20 8.29 1.10
CA THR A 38 -5.62 8.54 2.44
C THR A 38 -4.45 9.51 2.41
N ALA A 39 -3.96 9.86 1.22
CA ALA A 39 -2.95 10.88 1.00
C ALA A 39 -3.36 11.83 -0.12
N ASP A 40 -3.06 13.11 0.04
CA ASP A 40 -3.33 14.14 -0.96
C ASP A 40 -2.20 14.19 -2.01
N ASN A 41 -0.99 13.83 -1.60
CA ASN A 41 0.21 13.93 -2.44
C ASN A 41 1.08 12.68 -2.31
N PHE A 42 1.81 12.37 -3.38
CA PHE A 42 2.93 11.43 -3.28
C PHE A 42 4.13 11.87 -4.10
N VAL A 43 5.31 11.58 -3.55
CA VAL A 43 6.60 11.88 -4.19
C VAL A 43 7.41 10.60 -4.25
N ILE A 44 7.78 10.19 -5.46
CA ILE A 44 8.76 9.11 -5.65
C ILE A 44 10.16 9.72 -5.68
N LEU A 45 10.99 9.32 -4.73
CA LEU A 45 12.43 9.57 -4.75
C LEU A 45 13.14 8.29 -5.15
N PHE A 46 13.79 8.33 -6.31
CA PHE A 46 14.35 7.15 -6.94
C PHE A 46 15.88 7.20 -6.96
N ASP A 47 16.50 6.20 -6.34
CA ASP A 47 17.96 6.05 -6.35
C ASP A 47 18.43 5.53 -7.71
N SER A 48 19.27 6.33 -8.38
CA SER A 48 19.92 5.98 -9.65
C SER A 48 21.44 5.99 -9.53
N SER A 49 21.96 5.82 -8.32
CA SER A 49 23.39 5.90 -8.02
C SER A 49 24.18 4.64 -8.41
N GLY A 50 25.52 4.74 -8.32
CA GLY A 50 26.48 3.65 -8.52
C GLY A 50 26.10 2.35 -7.83
N SER A 51 25.59 2.43 -6.60
CA SER A 51 25.26 1.26 -5.80
C SER A 51 24.08 0.45 -6.35
N MET A 52 23.18 1.11 -7.09
CA MET A 52 22.02 0.49 -7.74
C MET A 52 22.40 -0.35 -8.98
N ALA A 53 23.64 -0.27 -9.45
CA ALA A 53 24.18 -1.17 -10.48
C ALA A 53 24.52 -2.57 -9.94
N ALA A 54 24.36 -2.81 -8.63
CA ALA A 54 24.60 -4.13 -8.06
C ALA A 54 23.55 -5.15 -8.57
N PRO A 55 23.95 -6.43 -8.75
CA PRO A 55 23.01 -7.47 -9.17
C PRO A 55 21.84 -7.65 -8.19
N TYR A 56 20.67 -7.92 -8.75
CA TYR A 56 19.47 -8.35 -8.05
C TYR A 56 19.13 -9.79 -8.46
N ALA A 57 19.67 -10.75 -7.70
CA ALA A 57 19.65 -12.17 -8.03
C ALA A 57 18.25 -12.75 -8.38
N PRO A 58 17.13 -12.36 -7.72
CA PRO A 58 15.82 -12.95 -7.99
C PRO A 58 15.31 -12.79 -9.43
N SER A 59 15.69 -11.71 -10.14
CA SER A 59 15.24 -11.45 -11.51
C SER A 59 16.37 -11.50 -12.55
N GLY A 60 17.62 -11.71 -12.12
CA GLY A 60 18.78 -11.72 -13.00
C GLY A 60 19.13 -10.35 -13.61
N THR A 61 18.48 -9.27 -13.17
CA THR A 61 18.81 -7.88 -13.54
C THR A 61 19.57 -7.17 -12.42
N ASP A 62 19.88 -5.89 -12.58
CA ASP A 62 20.41 -5.04 -11.51
C ASP A 62 19.30 -4.46 -10.62
N ARG A 63 19.69 -3.91 -9.46
CA ARG A 63 18.76 -3.31 -8.50
C ARG A 63 18.00 -2.12 -9.09
N LEU A 64 18.64 -1.33 -9.95
CA LEU A 64 18.04 -0.17 -10.62
C LEU A 64 16.82 -0.61 -11.45
N ASN A 65 17.03 -1.54 -12.38
CA ASN A 65 15.99 -2.02 -13.28
C ASN A 65 14.90 -2.78 -12.51
N ALA A 66 15.27 -3.58 -11.52
CA ALA A 66 14.28 -4.24 -10.66
C ALA A 66 13.39 -3.23 -9.93
N ALA A 67 13.97 -2.12 -9.44
CA ALA A 67 13.22 -1.07 -8.76
C ALA A 67 12.31 -0.31 -9.73
N ILE A 68 12.72 -0.10 -10.98
CA ILE A 68 11.87 0.49 -12.02
C ILE A 68 10.69 -0.43 -12.33
N ASP A 69 10.92 -1.74 -12.43
CA ASP A 69 9.87 -2.71 -12.71
C ASP A 69 8.86 -2.79 -11.56
N LEU A 70 9.33 -2.73 -10.30
CA LEU A 70 8.46 -2.58 -9.14
C LEU A 70 7.68 -1.27 -9.22
N LEU A 71 8.32 -0.14 -9.50
CA LEU A 71 7.63 1.16 -9.60
C LEU A 71 6.54 1.15 -10.69
N LYS A 72 6.78 0.47 -11.83
CA LYS A 72 5.73 0.21 -12.83
C LYS A 72 4.56 -0.59 -12.27
N ALA A 73 4.84 -1.63 -11.49
CA ALA A 73 3.79 -2.42 -10.83
C ALA A 73 2.99 -1.59 -9.83
N VAL A 74 3.67 -0.74 -9.06
CA VAL A 74 3.04 0.22 -8.14
C VAL A 74 2.15 1.19 -8.91
N ASN A 75 2.63 1.82 -9.98
CA ASN A 75 1.83 2.76 -10.79
C ASN A 75 0.55 2.14 -11.35
N ARG A 76 0.59 0.85 -11.73
CA ARG A 76 -0.62 0.12 -12.16
C ARG A 76 -1.66 0.02 -11.04
N ASP A 77 -1.22 -0.16 -9.80
CA ASP A 77 -2.07 -0.36 -8.62
C ASP A 77 -2.59 0.95 -7.99
N ILE A 78 -1.96 2.10 -8.25
CA ILE A 78 -2.43 3.40 -7.75
C ILE A 78 -3.83 3.71 -8.34
N PRO A 79 -4.89 3.90 -7.55
CA PRO A 79 -6.19 4.31 -8.08
C PRO A 79 -6.12 5.74 -8.64
N GLU A 80 -6.96 6.06 -9.62
CA GLU A 80 -7.01 7.42 -10.17
C GLU A 80 -7.84 8.33 -9.25
N PHE A 81 -7.19 8.89 -8.24
CA PHE A 81 -7.72 9.97 -7.40
C PHE A 81 -7.02 11.30 -7.70
N ASP A 82 -7.45 12.36 -7.01
CA ASP A 82 -6.96 13.73 -7.17
C ASP A 82 -5.62 13.94 -6.44
N TYR A 83 -4.67 13.02 -6.63
CA TYR A 83 -3.33 13.15 -6.05
C TYR A 83 -2.54 14.25 -6.75
N THR A 84 -1.71 14.99 -6.00
CA THR A 84 -0.54 15.65 -6.59
C THR A 84 0.64 14.68 -6.55
N ALA A 85 1.19 14.36 -7.72
CA ALA A 85 2.28 13.40 -7.87
C ALA A 85 3.59 14.07 -8.29
N ALA A 86 4.70 13.47 -7.89
CA ALA A 86 6.03 13.83 -8.35
C ALA A 86 6.95 12.59 -8.47
N LEU A 87 7.88 12.61 -9.44
CA LEU A 87 8.91 11.59 -9.63
C LEU A 87 10.25 12.28 -9.89
N TYR A 88 11.21 12.02 -9.01
CA TYR A 88 12.57 12.51 -9.11
C TYR A 88 13.57 11.37 -8.94
N THR A 89 14.64 11.39 -9.74
CA THR A 89 15.89 10.76 -9.30
C THR A 89 16.64 11.72 -8.39
N PHE A 90 17.50 11.20 -7.51
CA PHE A 90 18.41 12.05 -6.73
C PHE A 90 19.90 11.87 -7.07
N THR A 91 20.21 11.02 -8.07
CA THR A 91 21.56 10.93 -8.66
C THR A 91 21.53 11.08 -10.20
N PRO A 92 21.54 12.32 -10.72
CA PRO A 92 21.40 13.60 -10.02
C PRO A 92 19.94 13.88 -9.64
N TRP A 93 19.71 14.97 -8.88
CA TRP A 93 18.37 15.53 -8.71
C TRP A 93 17.80 15.94 -10.07
N LYS A 94 16.88 15.13 -10.59
CA LYS A 94 16.28 15.32 -11.91
C LYS A 94 14.81 14.97 -11.85
N GLU A 95 14.01 15.90 -12.34
CA GLU A 95 12.57 15.74 -12.48
C GLU A 95 12.24 14.88 -13.69
N TYR A 96 11.37 13.89 -13.49
CA TYR A 96 10.75 13.09 -14.55
C TYR A 96 9.24 13.33 -14.62
N TYR A 97 8.63 13.64 -13.48
CA TYR A 97 7.25 14.07 -13.35
C TYR A 97 7.21 15.15 -12.26
N GLY A 98 6.97 16.40 -12.64
CA GLY A 98 6.89 17.50 -11.68
C GLY A 98 5.63 17.46 -10.83
N PRO A 99 5.57 18.21 -9.71
CA PRO A 99 4.39 18.34 -8.89
C PRO A 99 3.19 18.81 -9.71
N ARG A 100 2.29 17.88 -10.01
CA ARG A 100 1.07 18.15 -10.79
C ARG A 100 0.02 17.07 -10.50
N PRO A 101 -1.24 17.29 -10.90
CA PRO A 101 -2.28 16.27 -10.78
C PRO A 101 -1.83 14.95 -11.41
N TYR A 102 -2.00 13.86 -10.68
CA TYR A 102 -1.62 12.52 -11.10
C TYR A 102 -2.42 12.09 -12.34
N ASP A 103 -1.70 11.65 -13.35
CA ASP A 103 -2.24 11.02 -14.55
C ASP A 103 -1.46 9.72 -14.76
N LYS A 104 -2.13 8.59 -14.67
CA LYS A 104 -1.49 7.27 -14.64
C LYS A 104 -0.64 7.01 -15.87
N ALA A 105 -1.16 7.36 -17.05
CA ALA A 105 -0.47 7.12 -18.32
C ALA A 105 0.76 8.04 -18.49
N ALA A 106 0.67 9.31 -18.10
CA ALA A 106 1.78 10.24 -18.12
C ALA A 106 2.83 9.88 -17.06
N PHE A 107 2.41 9.37 -15.90
CA PHE A 107 3.32 8.87 -14.89
C PHE A 107 4.04 7.61 -15.37
N ASP A 108 3.35 6.71 -16.06
CA ASP A 108 3.96 5.53 -16.69
C ASP A 108 5.05 5.91 -17.70
N ARG A 109 4.79 6.91 -18.56
CA ARG A 109 5.80 7.46 -19.47
C ARG A 109 6.98 8.11 -18.76
N ALA A 110 6.74 8.74 -17.61
CA ALA A 110 7.82 9.31 -16.80
C ALA A 110 8.70 8.21 -16.18
N ILE A 111 8.11 7.08 -15.76
CA ILE A 111 8.83 5.90 -15.30
C ILE A 111 9.67 5.30 -16.45
N ASP A 112 9.12 5.24 -17.67
CA ASP A 112 9.85 4.77 -18.86
C ASP A 112 11.08 5.61 -19.20
N ALA A 113 11.07 6.89 -18.84
CA ALA A 113 12.19 7.80 -19.08
C ALA A 113 13.32 7.67 -18.03
N LEU A 114 13.10 6.96 -16.92
CA LEU A 114 14.14 6.72 -15.92
C LEU A 114 15.37 6.03 -16.52
N PRO A 115 16.58 6.29 -16.01
CA PRO A 115 17.79 5.68 -16.53
C PRO A 115 17.73 4.16 -16.37
N ARG A 116 18.07 3.42 -17.44
CA ARG A 116 18.12 1.95 -17.44
C ARG A 116 19.50 1.39 -17.15
N GLU A 117 20.49 2.27 -17.10
CA GLU A 117 21.87 1.94 -16.79
C GLU A 117 22.45 3.00 -15.86
N VAL A 118 23.31 2.57 -14.95
CA VAL A 118 24.07 3.47 -14.10
C VAL A 118 25.35 3.87 -14.82
N ALA A 119 25.52 5.16 -15.09
CA ALA A 119 26.74 5.69 -15.70
C ALA A 119 27.97 5.29 -14.86
N GLY A 120 28.98 4.64 -15.47
CA GLY A 120 30.18 4.17 -14.76
C GLY A 120 30.01 2.86 -13.96
N GLY A 121 28.81 2.28 -13.96
CA GLY A 121 28.50 1.01 -13.29
C GLY A 121 28.73 1.03 -11.78
N ARG A 122 28.94 -0.16 -11.18
CA ARG A 122 29.06 -0.29 -9.72
C ARG A 122 30.32 0.34 -9.13
N ALA A 123 31.45 0.25 -9.84
CA ALA A 123 32.76 0.62 -9.30
C ALA A 123 33.08 2.12 -9.41
N PHE A 124 32.54 2.79 -10.44
CA PHE A 124 32.81 4.20 -10.72
C PHE A 124 31.51 4.99 -10.92
N GLY A 125 30.41 4.44 -10.43
CA GLY A 125 29.10 5.07 -10.55
C GLY A 125 28.97 6.32 -9.69
N PRO A 126 27.97 7.16 -10.00
CA PRO A 126 27.78 8.43 -9.33
C PRO A 126 27.39 8.22 -7.85
N PRO A 127 27.63 9.23 -6.99
CA PRO A 127 27.36 9.15 -5.55
C PRO A 127 25.87 8.93 -5.25
N THR A 128 25.58 8.49 -4.04
CA THR A 128 24.23 8.36 -3.48
C THR A 128 23.99 9.47 -2.44
N PRO A 129 23.48 10.66 -2.82
CA PRO A 129 23.31 11.79 -1.91
C PRO A 129 21.89 11.83 -1.31
N ILE A 130 21.58 10.87 -0.44
CA ILE A 130 20.24 10.76 0.17
C ILE A 130 19.96 11.99 1.04
N GLY A 131 20.96 12.51 1.74
CA GLY A 131 20.77 13.67 2.60
C GLY A 131 20.48 14.95 1.81
N GLU A 132 21.16 15.17 0.68
CA GLU A 132 20.83 16.26 -0.27
C GLU A 132 19.44 16.07 -0.87
N ALA A 133 19.06 14.83 -1.21
CA ALA A 133 17.72 14.51 -1.70
C ALA A 133 16.64 14.92 -0.69
N MET A 134 16.84 14.64 0.60
CA MET A 134 15.93 15.05 1.66
C MET A 134 15.89 16.57 1.83
N TRP A 135 17.03 17.25 1.71
CA TRP A 135 17.05 18.71 1.76
C TRP A 135 16.25 19.33 0.60
N LYS A 136 16.41 18.84 -0.63
CA LYS A 136 15.65 19.30 -1.80
C LYS A 136 14.17 18.93 -1.71
N LEU A 137 13.85 17.75 -1.17
CA LEU A 137 12.49 17.36 -0.85
C LEU A 137 11.81 18.39 0.08
N SER A 138 12.54 18.91 1.09
CA SER A 138 11.99 19.93 1.99
C SER A 138 11.57 21.21 1.26
N ASP A 139 12.21 21.57 0.15
CA ASP A 139 11.79 22.71 -0.68
C ASP A 139 10.63 22.34 -1.61
N LEU A 140 10.68 21.13 -2.19
CA LEU A 140 9.65 20.61 -3.11
C LEU A 140 8.26 20.59 -2.47
N ILE A 141 8.16 20.12 -1.22
CA ILE A 141 6.87 19.88 -0.55
C ILE A 141 6.40 21.06 0.30
N LYS A 142 7.14 22.18 0.36
CA LYS A 142 6.83 23.29 1.25
C LYS A 142 5.43 23.88 1.02
N ASP A 143 4.97 23.81 -0.23
CA ASP A 143 3.69 24.36 -0.67
C ASP A 143 2.59 23.30 -0.82
N PHE A 144 2.93 22.01 -0.64
CA PHE A 144 1.95 20.92 -0.70
C PHE A 144 0.93 21.08 0.43
N LYS A 145 -0.33 20.77 0.12
CA LYS A 145 -1.44 20.80 1.08
C LYS A 145 -1.89 19.38 1.37
N GLY A 146 -2.28 19.12 2.62
CA GLY A 146 -2.69 17.80 3.06
C GLY A 146 -1.52 16.83 3.26
N ARG A 147 -1.86 15.55 3.38
CA ARG A 147 -0.89 14.48 3.69
C ARG A 147 -0.05 14.14 2.46
N THR A 148 1.25 13.97 2.67
CA THR A 148 2.20 13.60 1.62
C THR A 148 2.88 12.27 1.94
N VAL A 149 2.86 11.33 1.00
CA VAL A 149 3.62 10.08 1.11
C VAL A 149 4.86 10.16 0.24
N VAL A 150 6.04 10.08 0.85
CA VAL A 150 7.33 10.06 0.16
C VAL A 150 7.77 8.61 0.04
N ILE A 151 7.77 8.08 -1.18
CA ILE A 151 8.22 6.72 -1.48
C ILE A 151 9.67 6.77 -1.94
N LEU A 152 10.58 6.32 -1.07
CA LEU A 152 12.02 6.30 -1.31
C LEU A 152 12.46 4.90 -1.73
N PHE A 153 12.96 4.75 -2.95
CA PHE A 153 13.65 3.55 -3.40
C PHE A 153 15.15 3.76 -3.23
N SER A 154 15.82 2.97 -2.39
CA SER A 154 17.28 3.06 -2.20
C SER A 154 17.85 1.81 -1.54
N ASP A 155 19.16 1.59 -1.69
CA ASP A 155 19.91 0.57 -0.96
C ASP A 155 20.61 1.09 0.31
N GLY A 156 20.37 2.36 0.66
CA GLY A 156 20.76 2.95 1.95
C GLY A 156 22.24 3.32 2.04
N ILE A 157 22.98 3.24 0.94
CA ILE A 157 24.31 3.85 0.89
C ILE A 157 24.11 5.36 0.82
N ASN A 158 24.74 6.11 1.74
CA ASN A 158 24.80 7.56 1.66
C ASN A 158 26.26 7.98 1.52
N THR A 159 26.53 8.84 0.54
CA THR A 159 27.89 9.29 0.21
C THR A 159 28.07 10.80 0.37
N ASP A 160 27.02 11.51 0.77
CA ASP A 160 27.10 12.92 1.13
C ASP A 160 27.33 13.12 2.64
N SER A 161 27.59 14.37 3.03
CA SER A 161 27.83 14.77 4.42
C SER A 161 26.55 15.11 5.19
N HIS A 162 25.40 15.08 4.54
CA HIS A 162 24.11 15.40 5.12
C HIS A 162 23.59 14.22 5.93
N ASP A 163 22.84 14.47 7.01
CA ASP A 163 22.20 13.43 7.82
C ASP A 163 20.76 13.19 7.32
N PRO A 164 20.49 12.09 6.59
CA PRO A 164 19.17 11.85 6.01
C PRO A 164 18.08 11.63 7.08
N ILE A 165 18.43 11.02 8.22
CA ILE A 165 17.47 10.74 9.30
C ILE A 165 17.04 12.05 9.94
N ARG A 166 17.98 12.95 10.21
CA ARG A 166 17.69 14.28 10.76
C ARG A 166 16.82 15.10 9.81
N TYR A 167 17.11 15.09 8.51
CA TYR A 167 16.28 15.80 7.54
C TYR A 167 14.88 15.21 7.42
N ALA A 168 14.75 13.88 7.35
CA ALA A 168 13.45 13.22 7.31
C ALA A 168 12.59 13.57 8.55
N ARG A 169 13.16 13.52 9.76
CA ARG A 169 12.49 13.95 11.00
C ARG A 169 12.10 15.42 10.96
N SER A 170 12.99 16.28 10.44
CA SER A 170 12.70 17.71 10.35
C SER A 170 11.62 18.04 9.32
N ILE A 171 11.45 17.22 8.28
CA ILE A 171 10.35 17.35 7.32
C ILE A 171 9.05 16.92 7.99
N ALA A 172 9.04 15.74 8.61
CA ALA A 172 7.88 15.20 9.32
C ALA A 172 7.41 16.05 10.51
N SER A 173 8.29 16.87 11.10
CA SER A 173 7.89 17.79 12.18
C SER A 173 7.21 19.07 11.68
N ARG A 174 7.32 19.39 10.37
CA ARG A 174 6.77 20.60 9.76
C ARG A 174 5.60 20.33 8.82
N HIS A 175 5.48 19.09 8.31
CA HIS A 175 4.49 18.67 7.33
C HIS A 175 3.88 17.32 7.74
N ASP A 176 2.62 17.09 7.38
CA ASP A 176 2.00 15.75 7.50
C ASP A 176 2.58 14.82 6.42
N VAL A 177 3.74 14.21 6.74
CA VAL A 177 4.53 13.39 5.82
C VAL A 177 4.75 11.99 6.38
N CYS A 178 4.50 10.99 5.53
CA CYS A 178 4.85 9.59 5.76
C CYS A 178 5.99 9.20 4.81
N PHE A 179 7.07 8.65 5.34
CA PHE A 179 8.12 8.06 4.53
C PHE A 179 7.86 6.57 4.35
N MET A 180 7.62 6.15 3.12
CA MET A 180 7.62 4.75 2.71
C MET A 180 8.98 4.43 2.11
N VAL A 181 9.83 3.77 2.89
CA VAL A 181 11.14 3.36 2.40
C VAL A 181 11.02 1.99 1.76
N VAL A 182 11.27 1.88 0.46
CA VAL A 182 11.40 0.63 -0.26
C VAL A 182 12.88 0.27 -0.27
N SER A 183 13.28 -0.60 0.67
CA SER A 183 14.67 -0.86 1.03
C SER A 183 15.29 -1.99 0.23
N LEU A 184 16.29 -1.67 -0.58
CA LEU A 184 17.19 -2.61 -1.25
C LEU A 184 18.48 -2.88 -0.43
N ALA A 185 18.51 -2.45 0.84
CA ALA A 185 19.71 -2.44 1.65
C ALA A 185 20.21 -3.84 2.02
N THR A 186 21.39 -4.20 1.50
CA THR A 186 22.05 -5.47 1.85
C THR A 186 23.06 -5.34 2.99
N THR A 187 23.56 -4.14 3.28
CA THR A 187 24.58 -3.89 4.31
C THR A 187 23.94 -3.45 5.64
N PRO A 188 24.55 -3.75 6.80
CA PRO A 188 24.04 -3.28 8.09
C PRO A 188 23.90 -1.75 8.18
N PRO A 189 24.89 -0.93 7.76
CA PRO A 189 24.75 0.54 7.79
C PRO A 189 23.61 1.05 6.89
N GLY A 190 23.43 0.46 5.70
CA GLY A 190 22.33 0.85 4.82
C GLY A 190 20.96 0.54 5.43
N ARG A 191 20.82 -0.64 6.06
CA ARG A 191 19.57 -1.00 6.77
C ARG A 191 19.31 -0.07 7.95
N GLU A 192 20.34 0.26 8.73
CA GLU A 192 20.21 1.18 9.86
C GLU A 192 19.75 2.57 9.38
N LEU A 193 20.36 3.09 8.32
CA LEU A 193 19.98 4.37 7.73
C LEU A 193 18.52 4.39 7.27
N LEU A 194 18.12 3.41 6.45
CA LEU A 194 16.78 3.34 5.89
C LEU A 194 15.71 3.09 6.97
N ASN A 195 16.01 2.24 7.96
CA ASN A 195 15.15 2.08 9.15
C ASN A 195 15.02 3.40 9.91
N GLY A 196 16.12 4.14 10.05
CA GLY A 196 16.16 5.45 10.68
C GLY A 196 15.24 6.47 9.99
N ILE A 197 15.28 6.56 8.66
CA ILE A 197 14.36 7.41 7.87
C ILE A 197 12.91 6.96 8.10
N ALA A 198 12.67 5.64 8.11
CA ALA A 198 11.36 5.08 8.42
C ALA A 198 10.90 5.34 9.88
N THR A 199 11.73 5.92 10.75
CA THR A 199 11.32 6.43 12.08
C THR A 199 10.90 7.89 12.10
N ALA A 200 10.95 8.60 10.96
CA ALA A 200 10.72 10.03 10.90
C ALA A 200 9.32 10.46 11.39
N SER A 201 8.30 9.64 11.16
CA SER A 201 6.94 9.85 11.68
C SER A 201 6.27 8.51 12.08
N PRO A 202 5.14 8.54 12.79
CA PRO A 202 4.40 7.34 13.18
C PRO A 202 3.93 6.51 11.98
N CYS A 203 3.50 7.16 10.90
CA CYS A 203 3.08 6.46 9.69
C CYS A 203 4.26 6.01 8.81
N SER A 204 5.49 6.50 9.01
CA SER A 204 6.63 6.06 8.22
C SER A 204 6.93 4.56 8.42
N ILE A 205 7.21 3.86 7.32
CA ILE A 205 7.46 2.42 7.28
C ILE A 205 8.69 2.10 6.43
N ASN A 206 9.34 0.98 6.76
CA ASN A 206 10.36 0.38 5.91
C ASN A 206 9.78 -0.92 5.34
N VAL A 207 9.76 -1.03 4.03
CA VAL A 207 9.30 -2.16 3.25
C VAL A 207 10.51 -2.82 2.61
N ASP A 208 10.69 -4.11 2.90
CA ASP A 208 11.72 -4.91 2.26
C ASP A 208 11.45 -5.03 0.74
N PHE A 209 12.49 -4.89 -0.07
CA PHE A 209 12.32 -4.86 -1.53
C PHE A 209 11.85 -6.21 -2.09
N ASP A 210 12.41 -7.33 -1.63
CA ASP A 210 11.99 -8.66 -2.08
C ASP A 210 10.52 -8.90 -1.73
N TYR A 211 10.11 -8.41 -0.57
CA TYR A 211 8.73 -8.40 -0.15
C TYR A 211 7.83 -7.59 -1.09
N ALA A 212 8.23 -6.35 -1.43
CA ALA A 212 7.48 -5.46 -2.31
C ALA A 212 7.41 -5.98 -3.76
N VAL A 213 8.45 -6.63 -4.27
CA VAL A 213 8.42 -7.27 -5.60
C VAL A 213 7.34 -8.35 -5.68
N ARG A 214 7.17 -9.14 -4.61
CA ARG A 214 6.10 -10.17 -4.53
C ARG A 214 4.73 -9.59 -4.19
N ASN A 215 4.69 -8.41 -3.58
CA ASN A 215 3.48 -7.75 -3.10
C ASN A 215 3.51 -6.24 -3.43
N PRO A 216 3.45 -5.84 -4.72
CA PRO A 216 3.62 -4.44 -5.11
C PRO A 216 2.58 -3.51 -4.48
N GLU A 217 1.42 -4.05 -4.16
CA GLU A 217 0.32 -3.33 -3.54
C GLU A 217 0.66 -2.85 -2.12
N VAL A 218 1.77 -3.31 -1.53
CA VAL A 218 2.27 -2.79 -0.27
C VAL A 218 2.67 -1.30 -0.39
N CYS A 219 3.10 -0.90 -1.60
CA CYS A 219 3.60 0.44 -1.85
C CYS A 219 2.49 1.48 -2.07
N THR A 220 1.25 1.04 -2.25
CA THR A 220 0.08 1.91 -2.44
C THR A 220 -0.78 2.02 -1.17
N GLY A 221 -0.54 1.17 -0.16
CA GLY A 221 -1.34 1.09 1.06
C GLY A 221 -1.35 2.34 1.93
N GLN A 222 -0.44 3.30 1.69
CA GLN A 222 -0.48 4.62 2.34
C GLN A 222 -1.13 5.72 1.50
N LEU A 223 -1.27 5.49 0.19
CA LEU A 223 -1.88 6.43 -0.75
C LEU A 223 -3.41 6.32 -0.71
N CYS A 224 -3.87 5.07 -0.65
CA CYS A 224 -5.28 4.73 -0.58
C CYS A 224 -5.48 3.53 0.34
N SER A 225 -6.64 3.51 0.97
CA SER A 225 -7.13 2.36 1.71
C SER A 225 -8.42 1.85 1.09
N LEU A 226 -8.79 0.58 1.28
CA LEU A 226 -10.16 0.19 0.93
C LEU A 226 -11.11 0.74 1.99
N VAL A 227 -12.35 1.05 1.65
CA VAL A 227 -13.37 1.24 2.68
C VAL A 227 -13.44 -0.07 3.48
N PRO A 228 -13.29 -0.04 4.83
CA PRO A 228 -13.52 -1.21 5.65
C PRO A 228 -14.84 -1.84 5.27
N LEU A 229 -14.84 -3.15 5.05
CA LEU A 229 -15.99 -3.91 4.57
C LEU A 229 -16.98 -4.09 5.73
N THR A 230 -17.51 -2.98 6.23
CA THR A 230 -18.37 -2.94 7.41
C THR A 230 -19.79 -3.35 7.09
N GLU A 231 -20.21 -3.28 5.82
CA GLU A 231 -21.48 -3.84 5.34
C GLU A 231 -21.33 -4.37 3.90
N VAL A 232 -22.30 -5.19 3.50
CA VAL A 232 -22.30 -5.94 2.23
C VAL A 232 -21.96 -5.05 1.05
N VAL A 233 -20.96 -5.45 0.27
CA VAL A 233 -20.63 -4.78 -0.99
C VAL A 233 -21.73 -5.08 -2.01
N VAL A 234 -22.52 -4.06 -2.36
CA VAL A 234 -23.41 -4.11 -3.52
C VAL A 234 -22.54 -4.04 -4.77
N VAL A 235 -22.43 -5.16 -5.47
CA VAL A 235 -21.98 -5.13 -6.87
C VAL A 235 -23.23 -4.93 -7.73
N GLU A 236 -23.11 -4.16 -8.80
CA GLU A 236 -24.13 -3.98 -9.84
C GLU A 236 -24.93 -5.30 -10.04
N GLU A 237 -26.26 -5.21 -10.05
CA GLU A 237 -27.23 -6.33 -10.11
C GLU A 237 -27.52 -7.11 -8.81
N GLU A 238 -27.62 -6.44 -7.65
CA GLU A 238 -28.12 -7.04 -6.39
C GLU A 238 -27.34 -8.28 -5.88
N ARG A 239 -26.09 -8.48 -6.32
CA ARG A 239 -25.23 -9.55 -5.81
C ARG A 239 -24.57 -9.13 -4.50
N PHE A 240 -25.08 -9.67 -3.40
CA PHE A 240 -24.50 -9.55 -2.05
C PHE A 240 -23.23 -10.40 -1.96
N ILE A 241 -22.06 -9.77 -1.80
CA ILE A 241 -20.81 -10.48 -1.50
C ILE A 241 -20.62 -10.53 0.03
N PRO A 242 -20.60 -11.73 0.65
CA PRO A 242 -20.45 -11.84 2.09
C PRO A 242 -19.03 -11.45 2.53
N VAL A 243 -18.95 -10.57 3.52
CA VAL A 243 -17.70 -10.26 4.22
C VAL A 243 -17.44 -11.35 5.24
N THR A 244 -16.25 -11.95 5.16
CA THR A 244 -15.84 -13.03 6.05
C THR A 244 -14.66 -12.57 6.89
N SER A 245 -14.60 -12.94 8.18
CA SER A 245 -13.51 -12.55 9.08
C SER A 245 -12.71 -13.75 9.56
N ILE A 246 -11.39 -13.60 9.67
CA ILE A 246 -10.52 -14.48 10.46
C ILE A 246 -9.91 -13.70 11.62
N TRP A 247 -9.67 -14.35 12.75
CA TRP A 247 -9.23 -13.69 14.00
C TRP A 247 -7.84 -14.13 14.44
N PHE A 248 -7.18 -13.20 15.14
CA PHE A 248 -5.82 -13.35 15.63
C PHE A 248 -5.72 -13.18 17.15
N ASP A 249 -4.74 -13.87 17.73
CA ASP A 249 -4.36 -13.67 19.12
C ASP A 249 -3.75 -12.28 19.34
N PHE A 250 -3.70 -11.87 20.61
CA PHE A 250 -3.09 -10.60 21.00
C PHE A 250 -1.63 -10.55 20.56
N ASP A 251 -1.25 -9.46 19.90
CA ASP A 251 0.11 -9.24 19.41
C ASP A 251 0.66 -10.31 18.44
N LYS A 252 -0.25 -10.95 17.69
CA LYS A 252 0.08 -12.05 16.77
C LYS A 252 -0.48 -11.87 15.38
N SER A 253 0.17 -12.51 14.41
CA SER A 253 -0.22 -12.60 13.00
C SER A 253 -0.14 -14.02 12.44
N ASP A 254 0.04 -15.05 13.29
CA ASP A 254 0.06 -16.44 12.84
C ASP A 254 -1.34 -16.95 12.46
N ILE A 255 -1.44 -17.69 11.35
CA ILE A 255 -2.68 -18.31 10.90
C ILE A 255 -2.94 -19.56 11.72
N LYS A 256 -3.94 -19.47 12.60
CA LYS A 256 -4.39 -20.58 13.44
C LYS A 256 -5.28 -21.57 12.66
N PRO A 257 -5.49 -22.81 13.16
CA PRO A 257 -6.28 -23.81 12.45
C PRO A 257 -7.69 -23.35 12.07
N TRP A 258 -8.37 -22.56 12.91
CA TRP A 258 -9.69 -22.03 12.59
C TRP A 258 -9.66 -21.01 11.44
N ALA A 259 -8.65 -20.15 11.39
CA ALA A 259 -8.45 -19.19 10.32
C ALA A 259 -8.07 -19.91 9.02
N ALA A 260 -7.21 -20.94 9.12
CA ALA A 260 -6.86 -21.82 8.02
C ALA A 260 -8.10 -22.46 7.37
N THR A 261 -9.04 -23.02 8.16
CA THR A 261 -10.29 -23.59 7.61
C THR A 261 -11.09 -22.59 6.77
N MET A 262 -11.12 -21.32 7.17
CA MET A 262 -11.83 -20.27 6.44
C MET A 262 -11.08 -19.85 5.16
N LEU A 263 -9.75 -19.77 5.22
CA LEU A 263 -8.91 -19.50 4.05
C LEU A 263 -8.91 -20.69 3.06
N ASP A 264 -9.02 -21.93 3.54
CA ASP A 264 -9.19 -23.12 2.70
C ASP A 264 -10.49 -23.05 1.90
N ALA A 265 -11.59 -22.65 2.55
CA ALA A 265 -12.87 -22.44 1.88
C ALA A 265 -12.80 -21.30 0.86
N ALA A 266 -12.12 -20.19 1.20
CA ALA A 266 -11.91 -19.08 0.29
C ALA A 266 -11.08 -19.50 -0.94
N ALA A 267 -10.01 -20.28 -0.74
CA ALA A 267 -9.21 -20.82 -1.83
C ALA A 267 -10.01 -21.78 -2.72
N ALA A 268 -10.86 -22.62 -2.15
CA ALA A 268 -11.75 -23.50 -2.91
C ALA A 268 -12.71 -22.70 -3.79
N GLU A 269 -13.24 -21.58 -3.30
CA GLU A 269 -14.10 -20.68 -4.09
C GLU A 269 -13.32 -19.98 -5.20
N LEU A 270 -12.14 -19.42 -4.91
CA LEU A 270 -11.25 -18.80 -5.90
C LEU A 270 -10.81 -19.79 -7.00
N LYS A 271 -10.77 -21.09 -6.71
CA LYS A 271 -10.45 -22.13 -7.71
C LYS A 271 -11.61 -22.45 -8.65
N LYS A 272 -12.85 -22.10 -8.30
CA LYS A 272 -14.03 -22.31 -9.18
C LYS A 272 -14.05 -21.35 -10.37
N ASP A 273 -13.54 -20.14 -10.19
CA ASP A 273 -13.39 -19.13 -11.25
C ASP A 273 -12.01 -18.48 -11.13
N SER A 274 -11.15 -18.75 -12.12
CA SER A 274 -9.78 -18.23 -12.18
C SER A 274 -9.71 -16.71 -12.35
N ARG A 275 -10.82 -16.05 -12.71
CA ARG A 275 -10.90 -14.60 -12.84
C ARG A 275 -11.32 -13.92 -11.54
N SER A 276 -11.80 -14.67 -10.54
CA SER A 276 -12.21 -14.11 -9.24
C SER A 276 -11.01 -13.52 -8.51
N THR A 277 -11.23 -12.43 -7.79
CA THR A 277 -10.24 -11.77 -6.94
C THR A 277 -10.66 -11.82 -5.47
N ILE A 278 -9.71 -11.82 -4.54
CA ILE A 278 -9.97 -11.71 -3.11
C ILE A 278 -9.34 -10.45 -2.55
N TYR A 279 -10.10 -9.74 -1.73
CA TYR A 279 -9.64 -8.55 -1.00
C TYR A 279 -9.48 -8.93 0.46
N LEU A 280 -8.35 -8.59 1.06
CA LEU A 280 -7.99 -8.84 2.45
C LEU A 280 -7.78 -7.49 3.15
N ALA A 281 -8.41 -7.29 4.29
CA ALA A 281 -8.34 -6.06 5.09
C ALA A 281 -7.91 -6.40 6.52
N GLY A 282 -6.69 -6.03 6.91
CA GLY A 282 -6.13 -6.31 8.23
C GLY A 282 -6.41 -5.23 9.26
N PHE A 283 -6.76 -5.64 10.48
CA PHE A 283 -7.12 -4.76 11.59
C PHE A 283 -6.46 -5.18 12.90
N THR A 284 -6.40 -4.25 13.84
CA THR A 284 -5.94 -4.42 15.22
C THR A 284 -6.95 -3.85 16.21
N ASP A 285 -6.75 -4.15 17.50
CA ASP A 285 -7.38 -3.36 18.55
C ASP A 285 -6.52 -2.13 18.85
N THR A 286 -7.02 -1.18 19.65
CA THR A 286 -6.32 0.08 19.95
C THR A 286 -5.23 -0.06 21.03
N THR A 287 -4.77 -1.28 21.35
CA THR A 287 -3.75 -1.48 22.39
C THR A 287 -2.37 -1.27 21.79
N GLY A 288 -1.64 -0.28 22.29
CA GLY A 288 -0.26 0.01 21.89
C GLY A 288 -0.16 1.19 20.91
N PRO A 289 1.06 1.52 20.44
CA PRO A 289 1.26 2.66 19.56
C PRO A 289 0.63 2.44 18.18
N GLU A 290 0.03 3.49 17.61
CA GLU A 290 -0.59 3.46 16.27
C GLU A 290 0.35 2.87 15.21
N LYS A 291 1.62 3.31 15.18
CA LYS A 291 2.65 2.76 14.27
C LYS A 291 2.80 1.24 14.39
N TYR A 292 2.77 0.74 15.61
CA TYR A 292 2.87 -0.69 15.87
C TYR A 292 1.65 -1.43 15.32
N ASN A 293 0.46 -0.86 15.54
CA ASN A 293 -0.82 -1.38 15.05
C ASN A 293 -0.91 -1.36 13.51
N GLN A 294 -0.42 -0.32 12.86
CA GLN A 294 -0.25 -0.26 11.40
C GLN A 294 0.65 -1.41 10.91
N GLY A 295 1.80 -1.60 11.53
CA GLY A 295 2.69 -2.73 11.18
C GLY A 295 2.07 -4.11 11.46
N LEU A 296 1.30 -4.26 12.54
CA LEU A 296 0.70 -5.54 12.93
C LEU A 296 -0.49 -5.93 12.04
N SER A 297 -1.36 -4.98 11.72
CA SER A 297 -2.46 -5.19 10.78
C SER A 297 -1.93 -5.56 9.38
N MET A 298 -0.86 -4.91 8.92
CA MET A 298 -0.14 -5.28 7.70
C MET A 298 0.31 -6.74 7.77
N ARG A 299 1.07 -7.15 8.80
CA ARG A 299 1.52 -8.54 8.96
C ARG A 299 0.38 -9.56 8.92
N ARG A 300 -0.81 -9.24 9.45
CA ARG A 300 -1.99 -10.12 9.45
C ARG A 300 -2.57 -10.30 8.05
N ALA A 301 -2.83 -9.21 7.33
CA ALA A 301 -3.36 -9.26 5.97
C ALA A 301 -2.42 -10.06 5.05
N LEU A 302 -1.13 -9.83 5.21
CA LEU A 302 -0.08 -10.50 4.43
C LEU A 302 0.08 -11.97 4.82
N ALA A 303 -0.10 -12.34 6.08
CA ALA A 303 -0.10 -13.75 6.50
C ALA A 303 -1.27 -14.52 5.85
N ALA A 304 -2.44 -13.90 5.70
CA ALA A 304 -3.56 -14.49 5.00
C ALA A 304 -3.30 -14.61 3.48
N LYS A 305 -2.70 -13.59 2.86
CA LYS A 305 -2.25 -13.64 1.46
C LYS A 305 -1.26 -14.77 1.24
N GLU A 306 -0.20 -14.82 2.04
CA GLU A 306 0.85 -15.84 1.95
C GLU A 306 0.28 -17.25 2.13
N TYR A 307 -0.69 -17.43 3.02
CA TYR A 307 -1.39 -18.70 3.18
C TYR A 307 -2.09 -19.14 1.89
N LEU A 308 -2.85 -18.25 1.24
CA LEU A 308 -3.54 -18.55 -0.02
C LEU A 308 -2.57 -18.83 -1.18
N VAL A 309 -1.46 -18.11 -1.24
CA VAL A 309 -0.42 -18.32 -2.27
C VAL A 309 0.32 -19.63 -2.03
N SER A 310 0.96 -19.79 -0.88
CA SER A 310 1.86 -20.92 -0.61
C SER A 310 1.13 -22.25 -0.44
N LYS A 311 -0.03 -22.26 0.23
CA LYS A 311 -0.77 -23.49 0.52
C LYS A 311 -1.65 -23.92 -0.65
N HIS A 312 -2.21 -22.95 -1.37
CA HIS A 312 -3.26 -23.22 -2.37
C HIS A 312 -2.88 -22.88 -3.81
N GLY A 313 -1.76 -22.21 -4.04
CA GLY A 313 -1.30 -21.81 -5.37
C GLY A 313 -2.19 -20.75 -6.02
N ILE A 314 -2.86 -19.91 -5.23
CA ILE A 314 -3.62 -18.77 -5.77
C ILE A 314 -2.62 -17.73 -6.28
N GLY A 315 -2.80 -17.27 -7.52
CA GLY A 315 -1.96 -16.23 -8.12
C GLY A 315 -1.97 -14.93 -7.30
N THR A 316 -0.80 -14.33 -7.13
CA THR A 316 -0.61 -13.12 -6.30
C THR A 316 -1.38 -11.93 -6.86
N GLU A 317 -1.56 -11.86 -8.17
CA GLU A 317 -2.34 -10.86 -8.90
C GLU A 317 -3.84 -10.92 -8.59
N ARG A 318 -4.32 -12.03 -8.01
CA ARG A 318 -5.73 -12.22 -7.63
C ARG A 318 -6.01 -11.85 -6.18
N ILE A 319 -4.99 -11.50 -5.40
CA ILE A 319 -5.09 -11.22 -3.97
C ILE A 319 -4.68 -9.78 -3.70
N VAL A 320 -5.64 -8.96 -3.31
CA VAL A 320 -5.41 -7.57 -2.88
C VAL A 320 -5.38 -7.54 -1.36
N ALA A 321 -4.25 -7.15 -0.76
CA ALA A 321 -4.13 -7.00 0.69
C ALA A 321 -3.96 -5.54 1.10
N ARG A 322 -4.73 -5.12 2.11
CA ARG A 322 -4.70 -3.78 2.73
C ARG A 322 -4.76 -3.92 4.24
N TRP A 323 -4.39 -2.86 4.95
CA TRP A 323 -4.37 -2.84 6.42
C TRP A 323 -4.69 -1.45 6.96
N TYR A 324 -5.23 -1.43 8.16
CA TYR A 324 -5.91 -0.25 8.73
C TYR A 324 -5.42 0.12 10.11
N GLY A 325 -4.47 -0.62 10.68
CA GLY A 325 -4.13 -0.45 12.09
C GLY A 325 -5.36 -0.65 12.96
N GLU A 326 -5.68 0.35 13.78
CA GLU A 326 -6.82 0.36 14.69
C GLU A 326 -8.08 1.03 14.11
N ASP A 327 -7.99 1.53 12.88
CA ASP A 327 -9.11 2.17 12.18
C ASP A 327 -10.18 1.15 11.78
N GLY A 328 -11.46 1.50 11.89
CA GLY A 328 -12.58 0.59 11.57
C GLY A 328 -12.80 -0.54 12.60
N PRO A 329 -13.00 -0.21 13.89
CA PRO A 329 -13.29 -1.23 14.91
C PRO A 329 -14.62 -1.95 14.62
N ALA A 330 -14.61 -3.27 14.63
CA ALA A 330 -15.82 -4.10 14.55
C ALA A 330 -16.60 -4.13 15.88
N ALA A 331 -15.95 -3.79 16.99
CA ALA A 331 -16.54 -3.72 18.32
C ALA A 331 -15.81 -2.71 19.21
N THR A 332 -16.40 -2.35 20.36
CA THR A 332 -15.74 -1.45 21.33
C THR A 332 -14.38 -1.98 21.78
N ASN A 333 -13.36 -1.12 21.80
CA ASN A 333 -12.03 -1.47 22.32
C ASN A 333 -11.95 -1.43 23.86
N GLU A 334 -13.00 -0.99 24.53
CA GLU A 334 -13.04 -0.88 26.00
C GLU A 334 -13.05 -2.27 26.66
N THR A 335 -13.61 -3.29 26.00
CA THR A 335 -13.72 -4.65 26.54
C THR A 335 -12.73 -5.62 25.90
N ALA A 336 -12.25 -6.60 26.67
CA ALA A 336 -11.37 -7.65 26.13
C ALA A 336 -12.05 -8.46 25.00
N ALA A 337 -13.36 -8.66 25.09
CA ALA A 337 -14.16 -9.32 24.06
C ALA A 337 -14.19 -8.51 22.76
N GLY A 338 -14.47 -7.20 22.84
CA GLY A 338 -14.49 -6.34 21.66
C GLY A 338 -13.11 -6.19 21.02
N ARG A 339 -12.04 -6.05 21.82
CA ARG A 339 -10.66 -6.10 21.30
C ARG A 339 -10.35 -7.39 20.54
N ARG A 340 -10.85 -8.55 21.02
CA ARG A 340 -10.70 -9.83 20.31
C ARG A 340 -11.37 -9.83 18.94
N LEU A 341 -12.53 -9.19 18.81
CA LEU A 341 -13.19 -9.04 17.52
C LEU A 341 -12.43 -8.08 16.59
N ASN A 342 -11.81 -7.03 17.13
CA ASN A 342 -11.05 -6.06 16.32
C ASN A 342 -9.75 -6.63 15.75
N ARG A 343 -9.13 -7.61 16.42
CA ARG A 343 -7.94 -8.33 15.93
C ARG A 343 -8.30 -9.32 14.82
N ARG A 344 -8.50 -8.82 13.60
CA ARG A 344 -9.02 -9.61 12.49
C ARG A 344 -8.39 -9.28 11.14
N VAL A 345 -8.61 -10.17 10.18
CA VAL A 345 -8.57 -9.87 8.75
C VAL A 345 -9.96 -10.14 8.20
N GLU A 346 -10.55 -9.14 7.57
CA GLU A 346 -11.76 -9.30 6.77
C GLU A 346 -11.39 -9.66 5.34
N PHE A 347 -12.23 -10.44 4.67
CA PHE A 347 -12.07 -10.72 3.26
C PHE A 347 -13.38 -10.86 2.50
N VAL A 348 -13.32 -10.54 1.21
CA VAL A 348 -14.41 -10.74 0.23
C VAL A 348 -13.85 -11.32 -1.05
N ILE A 349 -14.61 -12.23 -1.67
CA ILE A 349 -14.30 -12.79 -2.99
C ILE A 349 -15.20 -12.13 -4.01
N VAL A 350 -14.59 -11.52 -5.01
CA VAL A 350 -15.27 -10.81 -6.09
C VAL A 350 -15.17 -11.68 -7.34
N PRO A 351 -16.31 -12.15 -7.88
CA PRO A 351 -16.32 -12.91 -9.12
C PRO A 351 -15.68 -12.13 -10.27
N GLY A 352 -14.95 -12.82 -11.15
CA GLY A 352 -14.43 -12.17 -12.35
C GLY A 352 -15.57 -11.87 -13.33
N LYS A 353 -15.62 -10.65 -13.87
CA LYS A 353 -16.55 -10.29 -14.96
C LYS A 353 -16.23 -11.10 -16.21
#